data_AF-A0A3N5MG00-F1
#
_entry.id   AF-A0A3N5MG00-F1
#
_cell.length_a   1.000
_cell.length_b   1.000
_cell.length_c   1.000
_cell.angle_alpha   90.00
_cell.angle_beta   90.00
_cell.angle_gamma   90.00
#
_symmetry.space_group_name_H-M   'P 1'
#
loop_
_entity.id
_entity.type
_entity.pdbx_description
1 polymer ?
#
loop_
_entity_poly.entity_id
_entity_poly.type
_entity_poly.pdbx_seq_one_letter_code
_entity_poly.pdbx_strand_id
1 'polypeptide(L)'
;MRRESGEGKAGCLLTLLVLIVFGFVCFRTIPVMIDKMDFEDQVERLVSEGGARGWDAESVKTQINDLIRNKQFTAVPEDVKVIGSLGRGGELRVDVKYSRTVDFAGYPYTFNFHTQAKSFVGAL
;
A
#
# COMPACT_ATOMS: atom_id res chain seq x y z
N MET A 1 44.14 39.44 -8.49
CA MET A 1 43.47 38.43 -9.32
C MET A 1 42.65 37.54 -8.40
N ARG A 2 41.32 37.70 -8.38
CA ARG A 2 40.41 36.86 -7.57
C ARG A 2 40.31 35.51 -8.27
N ARG A 3 40.84 34.47 -7.65
CA ARG A 3 40.55 33.07 -8.00
C ARG A 3 39.09 32.83 -7.63
N GLU A 4 38.21 32.94 -8.61
CA GLU A 4 36.90 32.30 -8.54
C GLU A 4 37.16 30.79 -8.60
N SER A 5 37.48 30.21 -7.45
CA SER A 5 37.54 28.77 -7.26
C SER A 5 36.21 28.18 -7.72
N GLY A 6 36.25 27.10 -8.51
CA GLY A 6 35.11 26.45 -9.16
C GLY A 6 34.06 25.84 -8.23
N GLU A 7 33.95 26.31 -6.99
CA GLU A 7 32.95 25.92 -5.99
C GLU A 7 31.52 26.14 -6.47
N GLY A 8 31.26 27.21 -7.25
CA GLY A 8 29.93 27.46 -7.80
C GLY A 8 29.49 26.47 -8.88
N LYS A 9 30.42 25.98 -9.71
CA LYS A 9 30.13 24.99 -10.77
C LYS A 9 30.02 23.57 -10.21
N ALA A 10 30.91 23.20 -9.30
CA ALA A 10 30.86 21.89 -8.65
C ALA A 10 29.62 21.76 -7.75
N GLY A 11 29.32 22.79 -6.96
CA GLY A 11 28.13 22.83 -6.11
C GLY A 11 26.83 22.74 -6.92
N CYS A 12 26.72 23.47 -8.02
CA CYS A 12 25.53 23.44 -8.89
C CYS A 12 25.33 22.07 -9.58
N LEU A 13 26.41 21.42 -10.03
CA LEU A 13 26.30 20.10 -10.63
C LEU A 13 25.86 19.05 -9.60
N LEU A 14 26.38 19.15 -8.38
CA LEU A 14 26.10 18.22 -7.29
C LEU A 14 24.67 18.38 -6.78
N THR A 15 24.18 19.63 -6.63
CA THR A 15 22.77 19.88 -6.29
C THR A 15 21.82 19.43 -7.40
N LEU A 16 22.17 19.64 -8.67
CA LEU A 16 21.39 19.13 -9.80
C LEU A 16 21.28 17.60 -9.78
N LEU A 17 22.41 16.91 -9.52
CA LEU A 17 22.45 15.44 -9.44
C LEU A 17 21.58 14.93 -8.28
N VAL A 18 21.68 15.55 -7.10
CA VAL A 18 20.82 15.24 -5.95
C VAL A 18 19.34 15.47 -6.28
N LEU A 19 19.00 16.55 -6.99
CA LEU A 19 17.63 16.85 -7.39
C LEU A 19 17.08 15.82 -8.36
N ILE A 20 17.89 15.34 -9.32
CA ILE A 20 17.50 14.25 -10.24
C ILE A 20 17.23 12.96 -9.48
N VAL A 21 18.12 12.56 -8.57
CA VAL A 21 17.94 11.35 -7.75
C VAL A 21 16.69 11.49 -6.87
N PHE A 22 16.51 12.65 -6.24
CA PHE A 22 15.33 12.91 -5.42
C PHE A 22 14.03 12.87 -6.24
N GLY A 23 14.02 13.49 -7.42
CA GLY A 23 12.89 13.45 -8.35
C GLY A 23 12.55 12.02 -8.79
N PHE A 24 13.56 11.18 -9.04
CA PHE A 24 13.37 9.77 -9.37
C PHE A 24 12.74 8.99 -8.22
N VAL A 25 13.22 9.20 -6.99
CA VAL A 25 12.65 8.56 -5.79
C VAL A 25 11.20 8.98 -5.60
N CYS A 26 10.89 10.27 -5.71
CA CYS A 26 9.51 10.76 -5.62
C CYS A 26 8.62 10.13 -6.70
N PHE A 27 9.07 10.11 -7.95
CA PHE A 27 8.32 9.54 -9.06
C PHE A 27 7.99 8.04 -8.86
N ARG A 28 8.91 7.29 -8.24
CA ARG A 28 8.70 5.89 -7.88
C ARG A 28 7.83 5.68 -6.64
N THR A 29 7.83 6.63 -5.70
CA THR A 29 7.07 6.54 -4.44
C THR A 29 5.59 6.88 -4.61
N ILE A 30 5.28 7.85 -5.47
CA ILE A 30 3.90 8.27 -5.76
C ILE A 30 2.97 7.10 -6.17
N PRO A 31 3.31 6.26 -7.17
CA PRO A 31 2.42 5.17 -7.57
C PRO A 31 2.21 4.15 -6.46
N VAL A 32 3.21 3.93 -5.59
CA VAL A 32 3.07 3.02 -4.43
C VAL A 32 2.03 3.53 -3.44
N MET A 33 2.03 4.84 -3.18
CA MET A 33 1.04 5.47 -2.31
C MET A 33 -0.37 5.45 -2.93
N ILE A 34 -0.49 5.68 -4.23
CA ILE A 34 -1.78 5.59 -4.94
C ILE A 34 -2.32 4.15 -4.87
N ASP A 35 -1.49 3.15 -5.17
CA ASP A 35 -1.89 1.74 -5.07
C ASP A 35 -2.32 1.36 -3.64
N LYS A 36 -1.66 1.92 -2.62
CA LYS A 36 -2.03 1.71 -1.22
C LYS A 36 -3.43 2.27 -0.92
N MET A 37 -3.68 3.52 -1.30
CA MET A 37 -4.99 4.16 -1.09
C MET A 37 -6.11 3.40 -1.82
N ASP A 38 -5.87 3.06 -3.08
CA ASP A 38 -6.83 2.29 -3.88
C ASP A 38 -7.05 0.88 -3.31
N PHE A 39 -6.03 0.26 -2.72
CA PHE A 39 -6.18 -1.02 -2.01
C PHE A 39 -7.05 -0.89 -0.75
N GLU A 40 -6.84 0.15 0.07
CA GLU A 40 -7.69 0.42 1.24
C GLU A 40 -9.16 0.59 0.85
N ASP A 41 -9.44 1.41 -0.16
CA ASP A 41 -10.79 1.65 -0.69
C ASP A 41 -11.44 0.35 -1.21
N GLN A 42 -10.69 -0.47 -1.96
CA GLN A 42 -11.20 -1.73 -2.48
C GLN A 42 -11.49 -2.75 -1.36
N VAL A 43 -10.61 -2.85 -0.37
CA VAL A 43 -10.81 -3.74 0.78
C VAL A 43 -12.04 -3.30 1.59
N GLU A 44 -12.23 -2.01 1.84
CA GLU A 44 -13.40 -1.50 2.56
C GLU A 44 -14.72 -1.80 1.82
N ARG A 45 -14.75 -1.60 0.50
CA ARG A 45 -15.91 -1.94 -0.35
C ARG A 45 -16.20 -3.44 -0.32
N LEU A 46 -15.16 -4.26 -0.42
CA LEU A 46 -15.28 -5.71 -0.42
C LEU A 46 -15.79 -6.23 0.93
N VAL A 47 -15.30 -5.65 2.03
CA VAL A 47 -15.73 -5.98 3.39
C VAL A 47 -17.17 -5.56 3.62
N SER A 48 -17.56 -4.38 3.16
CA SER A 48 -18.94 -3.89 3.24
C SER A 48 -19.91 -4.73 2.42
N GLU A 49 -19.54 -5.08 1.18
CA GLU A 49 -20.34 -5.94 0.31
C GLU A 49 -20.43 -7.37 0.87
N GLY A 50 -19.33 -7.91 1.38
CA GLY A 50 -19.26 -9.22 2.01
C GLY A 50 -20.09 -9.30 3.29
N GLY A 51 -20.05 -8.27 4.14
CA GLY A 51 -20.91 -8.18 5.33
C GLY A 51 -22.39 -8.09 4.98
N ALA A 52 -22.76 -7.28 3.97
CA ALA A 52 -24.14 -7.14 3.52
C ALA A 52 -24.70 -8.41 2.87
N ARG A 53 -23.89 -9.12 2.07
CA ARG A 53 -24.30 -10.36 1.39
C ARG A 53 -24.14 -11.62 2.26
N GLY A 54 -23.47 -11.51 3.42
CA GLY A 54 -23.18 -12.63 4.29
C GLY A 54 -22.17 -13.62 3.68
N TRP A 55 -21.13 -13.09 3.03
CA TRP A 55 -20.06 -13.91 2.47
C TRP A 55 -19.27 -14.63 3.55
N ASP A 56 -18.80 -15.83 3.22
CA ASP A 56 -17.92 -16.58 4.11
C ASP A 56 -16.54 -15.91 4.20
N ALA A 57 -15.89 -16.06 5.37
CA ALA A 57 -14.59 -15.46 5.63
C ALA A 57 -13.52 -15.92 4.62
N GLU A 58 -13.63 -17.15 4.13
CA GLU A 58 -12.71 -17.73 3.14
C GLU A 58 -12.86 -17.06 1.75
N SER A 59 -14.10 -16.71 1.36
CA SER A 59 -14.37 -16.03 0.09
C SER A 59 -13.82 -14.60 0.12
N VAL A 60 -13.97 -13.90 1.24
CA VAL A 60 -13.40 -12.57 1.46
C VAL A 60 -11.88 -12.63 1.45
N LYS A 61 -11.28 -13.62 2.14
CA LYS A 61 -9.82 -13.82 2.16
C LYS A 61 -9.25 -14.07 0.77
N THR A 62 -9.93 -14.87 -0.05
CA THR A 62 -9.50 -15.18 -1.42
C THR A 62 -9.48 -13.92 -2.29
N GLN A 63 -10.52 -13.09 -2.22
CA GLN A 63 -10.58 -11.84 -2.97
C GLN A 63 -9.54 -10.81 -2.50
N ILE A 64 -9.28 -10.70 -1.20
CA ILE A 64 -8.19 -9.84 -0.68
C ILE A 64 -6.83 -10.31 -1.19
N ASN A 65 -6.59 -11.63 -1.21
CA ASN A 65 -5.34 -12.18 -1.76
C ASN A 65 -5.18 -11.89 -3.25
N ASP A 66 -6.26 -11.92 -4.03
CA ASP A 66 -6.23 -11.57 -5.44
C ASP A 66 -5.89 -10.08 -5.63
N LEU A 67 -6.49 -9.19 -4.83
CA LEU A 67 -6.17 -7.75 -4.82
C LEU A 67 -4.70 -7.47 -4.46
N ILE A 68 -4.16 -8.19 -3.46
CA ILE A 68 -2.74 -8.10 -3.09
C ILE A 68 -1.85 -8.47 -4.28
N ARG A 69 -2.17 -9.58 -4.96
CA ARG A 69 -1.43 -10.03 -6.16
C ARG A 69 -1.52 -9.03 -7.31
N ASN A 70 -2.72 -8.52 -7.61
CA ASN A 70 -2.96 -7.61 -8.72
C ASN A 70 -2.19 -6.29 -8.57
N LYS A 71 -1.99 -5.82 -7.33
CA LYS A 71 -1.25 -4.58 -7.05
C LYS A 71 0.24 -4.78 -6.77
N GLN A 72 0.76 -5.99 -7.03
CA GLN A 72 2.17 -6.34 -6.76
C GLN A 72 2.58 -6.14 -5.30
N PHE A 73 1.61 -6.23 -4.38
CA PHE A 73 1.90 -6.30 -2.96
C PHE A 73 2.27 -7.73 -2.58
N THR A 74 3.08 -7.87 -1.53
CA THR A 74 3.47 -9.14 -0.95
C THR A 74 2.91 -9.21 0.47
N ALA A 75 2.07 -10.21 0.75
CA ALA A 75 1.56 -10.49 2.08
C ALA A 75 1.81 -11.97 2.42
N VAL A 76 2.11 -12.25 3.68
CA VAL A 76 2.17 -13.62 4.18
C VAL A 76 0.73 -14.09 4.41
N PRO A 77 0.35 -15.34 4.07
CA PRO A 77 -1.03 -15.82 4.27
C PRO A 77 -1.54 -15.76 5.72
N GLU A 78 -0.64 -15.64 6.70
CA GLU A 78 -0.91 -15.44 8.13
C GLU A 78 -1.25 -13.99 8.51
N ASP A 79 -0.85 -13.03 7.67
CA ASP A 79 -1.05 -11.60 7.85
C ASP A 79 -2.40 -11.09 7.31
N VAL A 80 -3.15 -11.96 6.63
CA VAL A 80 -4.53 -11.69 6.17
C VAL A 80 -5.50 -12.38 7.12
N LYS A 81 -6.02 -11.62 8.09
CA LYS A 81 -6.98 -12.10 9.08
C LYS A 81 -8.35 -11.51 8.79
N VAL A 82 -9.28 -12.39 8.48
CA VAL A 82 -10.71 -12.05 8.36
C VAL A 82 -11.38 -12.52 9.65
N ILE A 83 -11.84 -11.57 10.46
CA ILE A 83 -12.54 -11.80 11.71
C ILE A 83 -14.00 -11.41 11.47
N GLY A 84 -14.87 -12.40 11.26
CA GLY A 84 -16.30 -12.17 10.99
C GLY A 84 -17.18 -13.00 11.90
N SER A 85 -18.34 -12.45 12.27
CA SER A 85 -19.44 -13.25 12.82
C SER A 85 -20.27 -13.79 11.65
N LEU A 86 -20.31 -15.11 11.44
CA LEU A 86 -21.12 -15.71 10.36
C LEU A 86 -22.62 -15.49 10.64
N GLY A 87 -23.24 -14.56 9.93
CA GLY A 87 -24.68 -14.33 9.97
C GLY A 87 -25.13 -13.07 9.21
N ARG A 88 -26.39 -13.05 8.73
CA ARG A 88 -27.02 -11.83 8.18
C ARG A 88 -27.00 -10.74 9.26
N GLY A 89 -26.32 -9.64 9.02
CA GLY A 89 -26.16 -8.54 9.99
C GLY A 89 -24.91 -8.63 10.87
N GLY A 90 -24.00 -9.59 10.62
CA GLY A 90 -22.75 -9.70 11.35
C GLY A 90 -21.72 -8.63 10.97
N GLU A 91 -20.96 -8.13 11.96
CA GLU A 91 -19.78 -7.32 11.69
C GLU A 91 -18.67 -8.19 11.05
N LEU A 92 -18.23 -7.82 9.87
CA LEU A 92 -17.03 -8.35 9.22
C LEU A 92 -15.87 -7.38 9.45
N ARG A 93 -14.78 -7.86 10.06
CA ARG A 93 -13.55 -7.10 10.27
C ARG A 93 -12.41 -7.78 9.54
N VAL A 94 -11.59 -7.00 8.85
CA VAL A 94 -10.45 -7.52 8.10
C VAL A 94 -9.20 -6.75 8.51
N ASP A 95 -8.17 -7.50 8.86
CA ASP A 95 -6.83 -7.04 9.14
C ASP A 95 -5.89 -7.58 8.06
N VAL A 96 -5.23 -6.69 7.33
CA VAL A 96 -4.30 -7.06 6.26
C VAL A 96 -2.98 -6.35 6.50
N LYS A 97 -1.90 -7.14 6.68
CA LYS A 97 -0.53 -6.62 6.56
C LYS A 97 0.05 -7.02 5.22
N TYR A 98 0.62 -6.05 4.53
CA TYR A 98 1.18 -6.24 3.21
C TYR A 98 2.41 -5.35 3.05
N SER A 99 3.27 -5.73 2.13
CA SER A 99 4.54 -5.06 1.88
C SER A 99 4.75 -4.86 0.38
N ARG A 100 5.51 -3.83 0.01
CA ARG A 100 5.97 -3.63 -1.37
C ARG A 100 7.46 -3.36 -1.36
N THR A 101 8.23 -4.19 -2.04
CA THR A 101 9.66 -3.93 -2.24
C THR A 101 9.82 -3.14 -3.53
N VAL A 102 10.44 -1.98 -3.44
CA VAL A 102 10.79 -1.14 -4.58
C VAL A 102 12.31 -1.08 -4.66
N ASP A 103 12.85 -1.45 -5.82
CA ASP A 103 14.27 -1.26 -6.11
C ASP A 103 14.53 0.19 -6.52
N PHE A 104 15.30 0.91 -5.71
CA PHE A 104 15.80 2.24 -6.02
C PHE A 104 17.24 2.13 -6.51
N ALA A 105 17.41 1.73 -7.78
CA ALA A 105 18.71 1.67 -8.45
C ALA A 105 19.77 0.88 -7.64
N GLY A 106 19.43 -0.33 -7.21
CA GLY A 106 20.30 -1.23 -6.45
C GLY A 106 20.13 -1.17 -4.93
N TYR A 107 19.27 -0.28 -4.41
CA TYR A 107 18.84 -0.30 -3.01
C TYR A 107 17.39 -0.79 -2.93
N PRO A 108 17.15 -2.08 -2.59
CA PRO A 108 15.80 -2.57 -2.35
C PRO A 108 15.27 -1.96 -1.06
N TYR A 109 14.19 -1.22 -1.15
CA TYR A 109 13.48 -0.67 0.01
C TYR A 109 12.12 -1.34 0.14
N THR A 110 11.86 -1.95 1.30
CA THR A 110 10.59 -2.60 1.59
C THR A 110 9.68 -1.66 2.38
N PHE A 111 8.59 -1.24 1.75
CA PHE A 111 7.52 -0.52 2.42
C PHE A 111 6.60 -1.52 3.11
N ASN A 112 6.41 -1.38 4.42
CA ASN A 112 5.48 -2.19 5.20
C ASN A 112 4.22 -1.37 5.47
N PHE A 113 3.06 -1.92 5.13
CA PHE A 113 1.77 -1.28 5.28
C PHE A 113 0.83 -2.15 6.10
N HIS A 114 -0.06 -1.48 6.84
CA HIS A 114 -1.06 -2.12 7.66
C HIS A 114 -2.40 -1.43 7.41
N THR A 115 -3.40 -2.21 7.01
CA THR A 115 -4.76 -1.76 6.74
C THR A 115 -5.73 -2.55 7.60
N GLN A 116 -6.67 -1.84 8.22
CA GLN A 116 -7.82 -2.42 8.89
C GLN A 116 -9.10 -1.88 8.26
N ALA A 117 -10.01 -2.78 7.89
CA ALA A 117 -11.32 -2.44 7.38
C ALA A 117 -12.41 -3.11 8.20
N LYS A 118 -13.54 -2.42 8.40
CA LYS A 118 -14.69 -2.92 9.16
C LYS A 118 -15.97 -2.67 8.35
N SER A 119 -16.83 -3.66 8.23
CA SER A 119 -18.16 -3.47 7.64
C SER A 119 -19.08 -2.85 8.68
N PHE A 120 -19.59 -1.64 8.41
CA PHE A 120 -20.71 -1.09 9.17
C PHE A 120 -22.01 -1.65 8.59
N VAL A 121 -22.36 -2.89 8.96
CA VAL A 121 -23.75 -3.33 8.84
C VAL A 121 -24.46 -2.82 10.09
N GLY A 122 -24.88 -1.57 10.03
CA GLY A 122 -25.72 -0.98 11.07
C GLY A 122 -26.98 -1.83 11.22
N ALA A 123 -27.21 -2.34 12.42
CA ALA A 123 -28.51 -2.83 12.84
C ALA A 123 -29.52 -1.68 12.67
N LEU A 124 -30.35 -1.77 11.63
CA LEU A 124 -31.60 -1.03 11.49
C LEU A 124 -32.75 -1.95 11.92
#